data_AF-A0A1B7XTH4-F1
#
_entry.id   AF-A0A1B7XTH4-F1
#
_cell.length_a   1.000
_cell.length_b   1.000
_cell.length_c   1.000
_cell.angle_alpha   90.00
_cell.angle_beta   90.00
_cell.angle_gamma   90.00
#
_symmetry.space_group_name_H-M   'P 1'
#
loop_
_entity.id
_entity.type
_entity.pdbx_description
1 polymer ?
#
loop_
_entity_poly.entity_id
_entity_poly.type
_entity_poly.pdbx_seq_one_letter_code
_entity_poly.pdbx_strand_id
1 'polypeptide(L)'
;MEASYEYTSLSHSRATRLIRLYPDANEDAPLGCELEEVSVDKPLPPYVALSYTWNNEEPSVKLKISASAGGDPAVTRILLITPNCAAALKVLRNSDLVRQHGLWIDAICINQACNDEKGDQVAMMATIYDEAKHVLVWLGSEWAPKTYQDVAPFDKRWLRKVCEFHNGLKGCMEFLLISLKRHAFRPTLRSMIIQSNTSSRPLTDDLRLVIDKEVLMHMMKAPYWARAWTFQETMNPSTKLLCQDSRHCPVYVLWYGLQQISFSSS
;
A
#
# COMPACT_ATOMS: atom_id res chain seq x y z
N MET A 1 19.71 19.36 -19.79
CA MET A 1 18.35 19.66 -20.33
C MET A 1 17.36 18.71 -19.67
N GLU A 2 16.09 19.11 -19.50
CA GLU A 2 15.03 18.19 -19.05
C GLU A 2 14.37 17.54 -20.26
N ALA A 3 14.11 16.23 -20.18
CA ALA A 3 13.38 15.49 -21.20
C ALA A 3 12.38 14.53 -20.53
N SER A 4 11.31 14.18 -21.23
CA SER A 4 10.39 13.15 -20.74
C SER A 4 11.12 11.83 -20.53
N TYR A 5 10.76 11.11 -19.47
CA TYR A 5 11.24 9.76 -19.24
C TYR A 5 10.56 8.80 -20.21
N GLU A 6 11.37 7.99 -20.88
CA GLU A 6 10.92 6.92 -21.76
C GLU A 6 11.27 5.59 -21.11
N TYR A 7 10.29 4.71 -20.98
CA TYR A 7 10.49 3.39 -20.38
C TYR A 7 11.26 2.49 -21.35
N THR A 8 12.34 1.88 -20.86
CA THR A 8 12.95 0.72 -21.53
C THR A 8 12.00 -0.47 -21.40
N SER A 9 11.75 -1.19 -22.49
CA SER A 9 10.97 -2.43 -22.45
C SER A 9 11.55 -3.42 -21.45
N LEU A 10 10.68 -4.07 -20.68
CA LEU A 10 11.07 -5.15 -19.78
C LEU A 10 11.72 -6.29 -20.56
N SER A 11 12.72 -6.94 -19.96
CA SER A 11 13.46 -8.04 -20.61
C SER A 11 12.61 -9.31 -20.80
N HIS A 12 11.58 -9.51 -19.99
CA HIS A 12 10.62 -10.63 -20.12
C HIS A 12 9.26 -10.29 -19.49
N SER A 13 8.22 -11.05 -19.86
CA SER A 13 6.84 -10.85 -19.39
C SER A 13 6.65 -11.05 -17.88
N ARG A 14 7.63 -11.68 -17.22
CA ARG A 14 7.67 -11.88 -15.75
C ARG A 14 8.66 -10.96 -15.02
N ALA A 15 9.00 -9.81 -15.59
CA ALA A 15 9.81 -8.79 -14.94
C ALA A 15 8.92 -7.65 -14.42
N THR A 16 9.43 -6.84 -13.50
CA THR A 16 8.83 -5.57 -13.05
C THR A 16 9.96 -4.59 -12.73
N ARG A 17 9.64 -3.33 -12.44
CA ARG A 17 10.61 -2.36 -11.94
C ARG A 17 10.43 -2.11 -10.44
N LEU A 18 11.51 -1.80 -9.74
CA LEU A 18 11.53 -1.29 -8.38
C LEU A 18 12.14 0.11 -8.37
N ILE A 19 11.64 0.94 -7.47
CA ILE A 19 12.06 2.32 -7.26
C ILE A 19 13.09 2.34 -6.13
N ARG A 20 14.26 2.92 -6.39
CA ARG A 20 15.20 3.37 -5.37
C ARG A 20 15.00 4.87 -5.17
N LEU A 21 14.20 5.22 -4.18
CA LEU A 21 13.85 6.61 -3.88
C LEU A 21 15.03 7.32 -3.21
N TYR A 22 15.40 8.49 -3.71
CA TYR A 22 16.50 9.25 -3.12
C TYR A 22 16.06 10.02 -1.88
N PRO A 23 16.82 9.90 -0.77
CA PRO A 23 16.55 10.69 0.42
C PRO A 23 16.93 12.15 0.21
N ASP A 24 16.26 13.04 0.93
CA ASP A 24 16.64 14.46 1.00
C ASP A 24 16.23 15.00 2.37
N ALA A 25 17.09 15.81 2.98
CA ALA A 25 16.80 16.46 4.25
C ALA A 25 15.76 17.58 4.12
N ASN A 26 15.65 18.17 2.92
CA ASN A 26 14.64 19.17 2.61
C ASN A 26 13.38 18.49 2.04
N GLU A 27 12.26 18.61 2.76
CA GLU A 27 10.97 18.05 2.36
C GLU A 27 10.44 18.64 1.04
N ASP A 28 10.83 19.88 0.71
CA ASP A 28 10.45 20.58 -0.50
C ASP A 28 11.40 20.32 -1.68
N ALA A 29 12.51 19.60 -1.47
CA ALA A 29 13.41 19.26 -2.56
C ALA A 29 12.69 18.42 -3.63
N PRO A 30 13.04 18.56 -4.93
CA PRO A 30 12.44 17.77 -6.01
C PRO A 30 12.58 16.26 -5.81
N LEU A 31 11.51 15.49 -6.03
CA LEU A 31 11.55 14.03 -5.94
C LEU A 31 12.48 13.46 -7.02
N GLY A 32 13.27 12.45 -6.64
CA GLY A 32 14.17 11.75 -7.55
C GLY A 32 14.33 10.29 -7.17
N CYS A 33 14.49 9.42 -8.15
CA CYS A 33 14.73 8.00 -7.94
C CYS A 33 15.47 7.34 -9.10
N GLU A 34 15.87 6.08 -8.89
CA GLU A 34 16.24 5.13 -9.93
C GLU A 34 15.15 4.08 -10.11
N LEU A 35 15.05 3.55 -11.33
CA LEU A 35 14.25 2.37 -11.65
C LEU A 35 15.16 1.20 -11.96
N GLU A 36 15.00 0.11 -11.21
CA GLU A 36 15.75 -1.13 -11.33
C GLU A 36 14.80 -2.23 -11.82
N GLU A 37 15.11 -2.87 -12.94
CA GLU A 37 14.34 -4.03 -13.39
C GLU A 37 14.69 -5.27 -12.55
N VAL A 38 13.65 -6.00 -12.13
CA VAL A 38 13.76 -7.25 -11.37
C VAL A 38 12.83 -8.31 -11.95
N SER A 39 13.22 -9.57 -11.84
CA SER A 39 12.31 -10.69 -12.12
C SER A 39 11.32 -10.88 -10.98
N VAL A 40 10.05 -11.12 -11.30
CA VAL A 40 9.00 -11.49 -10.33
C VAL A 40 9.14 -12.97 -9.90
N ASP A 41 9.97 -13.75 -10.60
CA ASP A 41 10.32 -15.12 -10.23
C ASP A 41 11.36 -15.17 -9.11
N LYS A 42 11.34 -16.25 -8.33
CA LYS A 42 12.25 -16.41 -7.19
C LYS A 42 13.69 -16.72 -7.65
N PRO A 43 14.72 -16.20 -6.95
CA PRO A 43 14.61 -15.30 -5.78
C PRO A 43 14.34 -13.84 -6.18
N LEU A 44 13.25 -13.27 -5.65
CA LEU A 44 12.89 -11.87 -5.84
C LEU A 44 13.49 -11.04 -4.69
N PRO A 45 14.23 -9.93 -4.96
CA PRO A 45 14.74 -9.06 -3.90
C PRO A 45 13.59 -8.54 -3.03
N PRO A 46 13.76 -8.42 -1.70
CA PRO A 46 12.70 -7.93 -0.82
C PRO A 46 12.41 -6.47 -1.11
N TYR A 47 11.13 -6.13 -1.27
CA TYR A 47 10.64 -4.79 -1.61
C TYR A 47 9.37 -4.44 -0.83
N VAL A 48 9.02 -3.15 -0.84
CA VAL A 48 7.75 -2.65 -0.32
C VAL A 48 6.84 -2.30 -1.48
N ALA A 49 5.57 -2.68 -1.45
CA ALA A 49 4.58 -2.21 -2.42
C ALA A 49 3.76 -1.05 -1.81
N LEU A 50 3.51 0.01 -2.58
CA LEU A 50 2.56 1.05 -2.22
C LEU A 50 1.22 0.78 -2.88
N SER A 51 0.17 0.86 -2.10
CA SER A 51 -1.21 0.73 -2.51
C SER A 51 -1.94 2.04 -2.18
N TYR A 52 -2.46 2.71 -3.21
CA TYR A 52 -3.09 4.02 -3.08
C TYR A 52 -4.08 4.27 -4.22
N THR A 53 -4.94 5.29 -4.08
CA THR A 53 -5.88 5.70 -5.12
C THR A 53 -5.26 6.75 -6.03
N TRP A 54 -5.45 6.61 -7.34
CA TRP A 54 -4.99 7.61 -8.31
C TRP A 54 -5.86 8.88 -8.34
N ASN A 55 -6.97 8.90 -7.58
CA ASN A 55 -7.92 10.02 -7.41
C ASN A 55 -8.49 10.63 -8.71
N ASN A 56 -8.34 9.97 -9.87
CA ASN A 56 -8.61 10.57 -11.20
C ASN A 56 -7.92 11.93 -11.39
N GLU A 57 -6.79 12.15 -10.69
CA GLU A 57 -5.98 13.36 -10.83
C GLU A 57 -5.06 13.24 -12.05
N GLU A 58 -4.93 14.32 -12.81
CA GLU A 58 -3.99 14.37 -13.93
C GLU A 58 -2.54 14.42 -13.42
N PRO A 59 -1.61 13.61 -13.98
CA PRO A 59 -0.20 13.66 -13.63
C PRO A 59 0.39 15.05 -13.90
N SER A 60 0.89 15.69 -12.85
CA SER A 60 1.33 17.09 -12.89
C SER A 60 2.59 17.36 -12.05
N VAL A 61 2.99 16.43 -11.19
CA VAL A 61 4.18 16.56 -10.37
C VAL A 61 5.36 15.85 -11.04
N LYS A 62 6.51 16.52 -11.11
CA LYS A 62 7.73 15.99 -11.72
C LYS A 62 8.44 15.04 -10.75
N LEU A 63 8.71 13.81 -11.21
CA LEU A 63 9.64 12.86 -10.60
C LEU A 63 10.87 12.75 -11.51
N LYS A 64 12.06 13.05 -10.96
CA LYS A 64 13.32 12.91 -11.68
C LYS A 64 13.74 11.43 -11.68
N ILE A 65 13.93 10.86 -12.85
CA ILE A 65 14.47 9.50 -13.01
C ILE A 65 15.92 9.62 -13.43
N SER A 66 16.82 9.05 -12.62
CA SER A 66 18.23 8.95 -13.00
C SER A 66 18.39 8.03 -14.19
N ALA A 67 19.30 8.39 -15.10
CA ALA A 67 19.57 7.58 -16.28
C ALA A 67 20.06 6.19 -15.87
N SER A 68 19.43 5.14 -16.39
CA SER A 68 20.00 3.80 -16.40
C SER A 68 21.27 3.78 -17.24
N ALA A 69 22.16 2.83 -16.99
CA ALA A 69 23.41 2.66 -17.72
C ALA A 69 23.19 2.76 -19.25
N GLY A 70 23.74 3.81 -19.88
CA GLY A 70 23.60 4.08 -21.32
C GLY A 70 22.91 5.39 -21.69
N GLY A 71 22.27 6.09 -20.75
CA GLY A 71 21.71 7.43 -20.99
C GLY A 71 22.78 8.54 -20.89
N ASP A 72 22.58 9.65 -21.60
CA ASP A 72 23.42 10.84 -21.47
C ASP A 72 23.30 11.42 -20.04
N PRO A 73 24.38 11.42 -19.24
CA PRO A 73 24.35 11.94 -17.87
C PRO A 73 24.05 13.45 -17.79
N ALA A 74 24.09 14.18 -18.91
CA ALA A 74 23.71 15.59 -18.97
C ALA A 74 22.19 15.83 -19.11
N VAL A 75 21.38 14.77 -19.27
CA VAL A 75 19.92 14.86 -19.45
C VAL A 75 19.17 14.32 -18.24
N THR A 76 18.40 15.19 -17.58
CA THR A 76 17.48 14.81 -16.52
C THR A 76 16.19 14.27 -17.13
N ARG A 77 15.83 13.02 -16.83
CA ARG A 77 14.57 12.42 -17.30
C ARG A 77 13.46 12.70 -16.30
N ILE A 78 12.28 13.07 -16.79
CA ILE A 78 11.13 13.48 -15.99
C ILE A 78 9.95 12.56 -16.27
N LEU A 79 9.46 11.89 -15.23
CA LEU A 79 8.16 11.22 -15.23
C LEU A 79 7.14 12.12 -14.52
N LEU A 80 5.97 12.32 -15.12
CA LEU A 80 4.86 13.00 -14.45
C LEU A 80 4.07 11.99 -13.62
N ILE A 81 3.83 12.33 -12.36
CA ILE A 81 3.03 11.53 -11.42
C ILE A 81 1.90 12.39 -10.85
N THR A 82 0.88 11.72 -10.30
CA THR A 82 -0.26 12.42 -9.67
C THR A 82 0.17 13.08 -8.35
N PRO A 83 -0.50 14.18 -7.95
CA PRO A 83 -0.27 14.80 -6.65
C PRO A 83 -0.38 13.81 -5.49
N ASN A 84 -1.38 12.91 -5.50
CA ASN A 84 -1.51 11.91 -4.43
C ASN A 84 -0.32 10.92 -4.38
N CYS A 85 0.20 10.49 -5.54
CA CYS A 85 1.41 9.66 -5.61
C CYS A 85 2.64 10.40 -5.07
N ALA A 86 2.79 11.68 -5.46
CA ALA A 86 3.90 12.51 -5.01
C ALA A 86 3.86 12.73 -3.48
N ALA A 87 2.67 12.94 -2.91
CA ALA A 87 2.50 13.05 -1.47
C ALA A 87 2.95 11.78 -0.73
N ALA A 88 2.57 10.60 -1.24
CA ALA A 88 3.03 9.33 -0.68
C ALA A 88 4.55 9.17 -0.77
N LEU A 89 5.15 9.52 -1.91
CA LEU A 89 6.60 9.49 -2.08
C LEU A 89 7.34 10.45 -1.13
N LYS A 90 6.80 11.64 -0.88
CA LYS A 90 7.37 12.57 0.11
C LYS A 90 7.38 11.97 1.52
N VAL A 91 6.28 11.34 1.93
CA VAL A 91 6.20 10.61 3.21
C VAL A 91 7.20 9.45 3.25
N LEU A 92 7.41 8.75 2.14
CA LEU A 92 8.31 7.59 2.10
C LEU A 92 9.79 7.93 1.85
N ARG A 93 10.11 9.15 1.43
CA ARG A 93 11.45 9.61 1.00
C ARG A 93 12.57 9.23 1.97
N ASN A 94 12.32 9.42 3.26
CA ASN A 94 13.31 9.18 4.31
C ASN A 94 13.00 7.92 5.14
N SER A 95 12.07 7.08 4.69
CA SER A 95 11.73 5.82 5.35
C SER A 95 12.84 4.80 5.19
N ASP A 96 13.40 4.33 6.31
CA ASP A 96 14.41 3.26 6.31
C ASP A 96 13.88 1.96 5.69
N LEU A 97 12.58 1.71 5.84
CA LEU A 97 11.94 0.52 5.27
C LEU A 97 12.06 0.52 3.73
N VAL A 98 11.75 1.65 3.10
CA VAL A 98 11.85 1.80 1.64
C VAL A 98 13.30 1.87 1.20
N ARG A 99 14.17 2.55 1.96
CA ARG A 99 15.61 2.64 1.65
C ARG A 99 16.28 1.27 1.58
N GLN A 100 15.94 0.36 2.48
CA GLN A 100 16.53 -0.97 2.57
C GLN A 100 16.03 -1.96 1.50
N HIS A 101 14.77 -1.81 1.06
CA HIS A 101 14.09 -2.82 0.26
C HIS A 101 13.72 -2.35 -1.16
N GLY A 102 13.70 -1.03 -1.41
CA GLY A 102 13.11 -0.49 -2.61
C GLY A 102 11.58 -0.48 -2.54
N LEU A 103 10.97 0.21 -3.49
CA LEU A 103 9.54 0.50 -3.51
C LEU A 103 8.93 0.12 -4.85
N TRP A 104 7.77 -0.50 -4.84
CA TRP A 104 6.97 -0.75 -6.02
C TRP A 104 5.71 0.12 -5.98
N ILE A 105 5.46 0.85 -7.06
CA ILE A 105 4.25 1.66 -7.25
C ILE A 105 3.77 1.39 -8.67
N ASP A 106 2.54 0.89 -8.83
CA ASP A 106 1.95 0.58 -10.13
C ASP A 106 2.07 1.71 -11.16
N ALA A 107 1.79 2.96 -10.76
CA ALA A 107 1.84 4.13 -11.62
C ALA A 107 3.24 4.50 -12.14
N ILE A 108 4.30 3.98 -11.52
CA ILE A 108 5.70 4.32 -11.82
C ILE A 108 6.48 3.11 -12.32
N CYS A 109 6.25 1.93 -11.75
CA CYS A 109 6.96 0.72 -12.11
C CYS A 109 6.46 0.10 -13.43
N ILE A 110 5.22 0.43 -13.83
CA ILE A 110 4.57 -0.05 -15.04
C ILE A 110 4.49 1.09 -16.05
N ASN A 111 4.89 0.81 -17.30
CA ASN A 111 4.70 1.70 -18.42
C ASN A 111 3.20 1.79 -18.78
N GLN A 112 2.53 2.82 -18.26
CA GLN A 112 1.10 3.03 -18.43
C GLN A 112 0.66 3.34 -19.86
N ALA A 113 1.61 3.61 -20.77
CA ALA A 113 1.36 3.83 -22.19
C ALA A 113 1.45 2.54 -23.03
N CYS A 114 2.02 1.45 -22.48
CA CYS A 114 2.16 0.17 -23.18
C CYS A 114 1.08 -0.82 -22.71
N ASN A 115 0.09 -1.10 -23.55
CA ASN A 115 -1.01 -2.00 -23.20
C ASN A 115 -0.55 -3.45 -22.97
N ASP A 116 0.45 -3.91 -23.71
CA ASP A 116 1.01 -5.26 -23.55
C ASP A 116 1.69 -5.39 -22.18
N GLU A 117 2.56 -4.42 -21.82
CA GLU A 117 3.20 -4.39 -20.51
C GLU A 117 2.15 -4.31 -19.40
N LYS A 118 1.13 -3.44 -19.53
CA LYS A 118 0.05 -3.35 -18.54
C LYS A 118 -0.70 -4.66 -18.39
N GLY A 119 -1.00 -5.36 -19.48
CA GLY A 119 -1.66 -6.65 -19.45
C GLY A 119 -0.86 -7.67 -18.64
N ASP A 120 0.43 -7.78 -18.93
CA ASP A 120 1.35 -8.67 -18.22
C ASP A 120 1.45 -8.31 -16.73
N GLN A 121 1.63 -7.03 -16.41
CA GLN A 121 1.75 -6.55 -15.02
C GLN A 121 0.45 -6.78 -14.23
N VAL A 122 -0.71 -6.50 -14.82
CA VAL A 122 -2.03 -6.74 -14.19
C VAL A 122 -2.23 -8.23 -13.90
N ALA A 123 -1.82 -9.11 -14.81
CA ALA A 123 -1.87 -10.56 -14.57
C ALA A 123 -0.97 -11.00 -13.40
N MET A 124 0.10 -10.25 -13.12
CA MET A 124 1.05 -10.53 -12.04
C MET A 124 0.80 -9.76 -10.73
N MET A 125 -0.10 -8.77 -10.69
CA MET A 125 -0.32 -7.91 -9.52
C MET A 125 -0.55 -8.70 -8.23
N ALA A 126 -1.33 -9.79 -8.29
CA ALA A 126 -1.55 -10.65 -7.13
C ALA A 126 -0.26 -11.25 -6.58
N THR A 127 0.66 -11.68 -7.46
CA THR A 127 1.98 -12.20 -7.06
C THR A 127 2.88 -11.09 -6.52
N ILE A 128 2.86 -9.91 -7.16
CA ILE A 128 3.65 -8.75 -6.72
C ILE A 128 3.24 -8.34 -5.30
N TYR A 129 1.95 -8.17 -5.03
CA TYR A 129 1.49 -7.81 -3.68
C TYR A 129 1.69 -8.92 -2.64
N ASP A 130 1.60 -10.19 -3.03
CA ASP A 130 1.81 -11.33 -2.11
C ASP A 130 3.29 -11.49 -1.72
N GLU A 131 4.21 -11.35 -2.67
CA GLU A 131 5.65 -11.48 -2.46
C GLU A 131 6.30 -10.20 -1.88
N ALA A 132 5.59 -9.08 -1.84
CA ALA A 132 6.08 -7.86 -1.20
C ALA A 132 6.31 -8.09 0.30
N LYS A 133 7.46 -7.63 0.80
CA LYS A 133 7.80 -7.73 2.23
C LYS A 133 6.79 -6.99 3.10
N HIS A 134 6.34 -5.83 2.63
CA HIS A 134 5.22 -5.07 3.18
C HIS A 134 4.42 -4.42 2.07
N VAL A 135 3.11 -4.30 2.29
CA VAL A 135 2.25 -3.46 1.48
C VAL A 135 1.87 -2.25 2.33
N LEU A 136 2.19 -1.05 1.86
CA LEU A 136 1.81 0.19 2.53
C LEU A 136 0.55 0.76 1.88
N VAL A 137 -0.49 0.95 2.67
CA VAL A 137 -1.75 1.57 2.25
C VAL A 137 -1.66 3.06 2.53
N TRP A 138 -1.75 3.86 1.48
CA TRP A 138 -1.81 5.32 1.55
C TRP A 138 -3.21 5.81 1.19
N LEU A 139 -3.88 6.44 2.17
CA LEU A 139 -5.24 6.95 2.00
C LEU A 139 -5.29 8.35 1.38
N GLY A 140 -4.15 9.01 1.18
CA GLY A 140 -4.06 10.40 0.75
C GLY A 140 -3.89 11.37 1.92
N SER A 141 -3.30 12.55 1.66
CA SER A 141 -3.01 13.55 2.71
C SER A 141 -4.25 14.05 3.45
N GLU A 142 -5.43 13.97 2.82
CA GLU A 142 -6.70 14.33 3.46
C GLU A 142 -7.18 13.26 4.46
N TRP A 143 -6.92 11.98 4.17
CA TRP A 143 -7.55 10.86 4.87
C TRP A 143 -6.59 10.05 5.74
N ALA A 144 -5.29 10.08 5.44
CA ALA A 144 -4.28 9.34 6.18
C ALA A 144 -4.10 9.92 7.59
N PRO A 145 -3.88 9.09 8.61
CA PRO A 145 -3.59 9.56 9.97
C PRO A 145 -2.40 10.51 9.96
N LYS A 146 -2.50 11.63 10.68
CA LYS A 146 -1.40 12.60 10.76
C LYS A 146 -0.22 11.96 11.47
N THR A 147 -0.50 11.26 12.56
CA THR A 147 0.51 10.58 13.35
C THR A 147 0.15 9.12 13.61
N TYR A 148 1.16 8.29 13.84
CA TYR A 148 0.95 6.91 14.31
C TYR A 148 0.13 6.84 15.60
N GLN A 149 0.24 7.83 16.49
CA GLN A 149 -0.51 7.85 17.75
C GLN A 149 -2.01 7.99 17.54
N ASP A 150 -2.45 8.58 16.42
CA ASP A 150 -3.88 8.73 16.08
C ASP A 150 -4.56 7.36 15.88
N VAL A 151 -3.79 6.34 15.50
CA VAL A 151 -4.29 4.99 15.16
C VAL A 151 -3.75 3.88 16.07
N ALA A 152 -2.66 4.10 16.76
CA ALA A 152 -2.05 3.13 17.68
C ALA A 152 -1.53 3.83 18.95
N PRO A 153 -2.43 4.33 19.83
CA PRO A 153 -2.08 5.07 21.02
C PRO A 153 -1.46 4.18 22.12
N PHE A 154 -0.17 3.84 21.98
CA PHE A 154 0.74 3.47 23.07
C PHE A 154 0.87 1.99 23.52
N ASP A 155 -0.05 1.05 23.22
CA ASP A 155 0.12 -0.34 23.72
C ASP A 155 0.76 -1.32 22.71
N LYS A 156 2.09 -1.49 22.79
CA LYS A 156 2.84 -2.51 22.03
C LYS A 156 2.45 -3.95 22.40
N ARG A 157 1.95 -4.19 23.62
CA ARG A 157 1.50 -5.50 24.11
C ARG A 157 0.17 -5.88 23.46
N TRP A 158 -0.71 -4.90 23.26
CA TRP A 158 -1.93 -5.06 22.47
C TRP A 158 -1.62 -5.36 21.00
N LEU A 159 -0.74 -4.58 20.36
CA LEU A 159 -0.38 -4.82 18.95
C LEU A 159 0.09 -6.26 18.76
N ARG A 160 0.90 -6.75 19.70
CA ARG A 160 1.34 -8.15 19.73
C ARG A 160 0.17 -9.14 19.86
N LYS A 161 -0.74 -8.94 20.81
CA LYS A 161 -1.92 -9.80 20.97
C LYS A 161 -2.84 -9.80 19.74
N VAL A 162 -3.00 -8.66 19.08
CA VAL A 162 -3.79 -8.56 17.86
C VAL A 162 -3.06 -9.18 16.67
N CYS A 163 -1.74 -9.02 16.55
CA CYS A 163 -0.94 -9.79 15.60
C CYS A 163 -1.11 -11.30 15.83
N GLU A 164 -1.03 -11.76 17.09
CA GLU A 164 -1.17 -13.17 17.48
C GLU A 164 -2.58 -13.70 17.15
N PHE A 165 -3.63 -12.95 17.50
CA PHE A 165 -5.01 -13.33 17.21
C PHE A 165 -5.31 -13.30 15.70
N HIS A 166 -4.81 -12.29 14.95
CA HIS A 166 -4.94 -12.24 13.50
C HIS A 166 -4.21 -13.40 12.82
N ASN A 167 -3.00 -13.74 13.26
CA ASN A 167 -2.29 -14.93 12.78
C ASN A 167 -3.07 -16.22 13.08
N GLY A 168 -3.78 -16.28 14.22
CA GLY A 168 -4.69 -17.38 14.54
C GLY A 168 -5.95 -17.43 13.66
N LEU A 169 -6.57 -16.28 13.40
CA LEU A 169 -7.73 -16.14 12.49
C LEU A 169 -7.37 -16.42 11.03
N LYS A 170 -6.13 -16.15 10.61
CA LYS A 170 -5.62 -16.41 9.26
C LYS A 170 -5.81 -17.88 8.86
N GLY A 171 -5.60 -18.82 9.79
CA GLY A 171 -5.86 -20.25 9.56
C GLY A 171 -7.34 -20.57 9.29
N CYS A 172 -8.29 -19.81 9.86
CA CYS A 172 -9.73 -19.97 9.63
C CYS A 172 -10.22 -19.22 8.39
N MET A 173 -9.68 -18.02 8.12
CA MET A 173 -10.05 -17.17 6.98
C MET A 173 -9.52 -17.73 5.67
N GLU A 174 -8.32 -18.33 5.63
CA GLU A 174 -7.82 -19.04 4.44
C GLU A 174 -8.80 -20.15 3.99
N PHE A 175 -9.44 -20.84 4.93
CA PHE A 175 -10.46 -21.86 4.68
C PHE A 175 -11.78 -21.28 4.11
N LEU A 176 -12.23 -20.14 4.64
CA LEU A 176 -13.44 -19.45 4.16
C LEU A 176 -13.22 -18.81 2.78
N LEU A 177 -12.00 -18.34 2.50
CA LEU A 177 -11.62 -17.69 1.24
C LEU A 177 -11.46 -18.66 0.08
N ILE A 178 -11.00 -19.90 0.32
CA ILE A 178 -11.07 -20.98 -0.68
C ILE A 178 -12.51 -21.20 -1.14
N SER A 179 -13.47 -21.08 -0.21
CA SER A 179 -14.90 -21.23 -0.50
C SER A 179 -15.49 -20.01 -1.23
N LEU A 180 -15.04 -18.79 -0.91
CA LEU A 180 -15.48 -17.56 -1.57
C LEU A 180 -14.85 -17.34 -2.95
N LYS A 181 -13.59 -17.76 -3.18
CA LYS A 181 -12.93 -17.68 -4.51
C LYS A 181 -13.65 -18.51 -5.59
N ARG A 182 -14.49 -19.49 -5.21
CA ARG A 182 -15.31 -20.28 -6.14
C ARG A 182 -16.54 -19.55 -6.68
N HIS A 183 -16.96 -18.44 -6.07
CA HIS A 183 -18.10 -17.66 -6.53
C HIS A 183 -17.69 -16.19 -6.66
N ALA A 184 -17.74 -15.65 -7.88
CA ALA A 184 -17.47 -14.26 -8.19
C ALA A 184 -18.45 -13.34 -7.43
N PHE A 185 -18.07 -12.94 -6.22
CA PHE A 185 -18.84 -12.04 -5.39
C PHE A 185 -17.94 -10.84 -5.07
N ARG A 186 -18.48 -9.64 -5.27
CA ARG A 186 -17.88 -8.37 -4.84
C ARG A 186 -18.53 -7.99 -3.51
N PRO A 187 -17.95 -8.29 -2.34
CA PRO A 187 -18.48 -7.75 -1.10
C PRO A 187 -17.86 -6.37 -0.88
N THR A 188 -18.67 -5.35 -0.66
CA THR A 188 -18.19 -4.08 -0.08
C THR A 188 -17.76 -4.33 1.36
N LEU A 189 -16.88 -3.47 1.92
CA LEU A 189 -16.44 -3.51 3.32
C LEU A 189 -17.58 -3.76 4.33
N ARG A 190 -18.75 -3.17 4.07
CA ARG A 190 -19.98 -3.34 4.87
C ARG A 190 -20.46 -4.79 4.95
N SER A 191 -20.36 -5.54 3.86
CA SER A 191 -20.82 -6.93 3.80
C SER A 191 -19.84 -7.93 4.43
N MET A 192 -18.54 -7.62 4.43
CA MET A 192 -17.54 -8.43 5.14
C MET A 192 -17.71 -8.31 6.66
N ILE A 193 -17.99 -7.10 7.17
CA ILE A 193 -18.24 -6.85 8.60
C ILE A 193 -19.39 -7.74 9.10
N ILE A 194 -20.47 -7.84 8.31
CA ILE A 194 -21.65 -8.65 8.63
C ILE A 194 -21.33 -10.15 8.61
N GLN A 195 -20.48 -10.63 7.70
CA GLN A 195 -20.17 -12.07 7.56
C GLN A 195 -19.21 -12.60 8.63
N SER A 196 -18.28 -11.78 9.12
CA SER A 196 -17.34 -12.15 10.20
C SER A 196 -18.00 -12.43 11.55
N ASN A 197 -19.29 -12.14 11.67
CA ASN A 197 -20.06 -12.11 12.90
C ASN A 197 -20.57 -13.50 13.35
N THR A 198 -20.01 -14.61 12.83
CA THR A 198 -20.62 -15.94 13.01
C THR A 198 -19.90 -16.92 13.95
N SER A 199 -18.68 -16.69 14.45
CA SER A 199 -18.07 -17.75 15.29
C SER A 199 -16.82 -17.39 16.13
N SER A 200 -16.77 -16.24 16.81
CA SER A 200 -15.75 -16.07 17.86
C SER A 200 -16.19 -15.11 18.97
N ARG A 201 -15.94 -15.52 20.22
CA ARG A 201 -16.21 -14.77 21.45
C ARG A 201 -15.73 -13.31 21.32
N PRO A 202 -16.49 -12.33 21.83
CA PRO A 202 -16.13 -10.93 21.71
C PRO A 202 -14.83 -10.64 22.46
N LEU A 203 -13.86 -10.09 21.75
CA LEU A 203 -12.54 -9.67 22.23
C LEU A 203 -12.63 -8.36 23.06
N THR A 204 -13.72 -8.16 23.82
CA THR A 204 -14.22 -6.82 24.16
C THR A 204 -13.75 -6.24 25.49
N ASP A 205 -13.32 -7.06 26.45
CA ASP A 205 -13.04 -6.52 27.80
C ASP A 205 -11.56 -6.23 28.09
N ASP A 206 -10.62 -7.02 27.54
CA ASP A 206 -9.19 -6.91 27.87
C ASP A 206 -8.36 -6.06 26.87
N LEU A 207 -8.96 -5.60 25.77
CA LEU A 207 -8.25 -5.01 24.63
C LEU A 207 -8.92 -3.73 24.12
N ARG A 208 -9.30 -2.84 25.03
CA ARG A 208 -9.80 -1.50 24.68
C ARG A 208 -8.67 -0.65 24.07
N LEU A 209 -8.50 -0.74 22.75
CA LEU A 209 -8.11 0.45 22.01
C LEU A 209 -9.35 1.30 21.83
N VAL A 210 -9.17 2.61 21.99
CA VAL A 210 -10.03 3.57 21.34
C VAL A 210 -9.15 4.19 20.28
N ILE A 211 -9.16 3.63 19.06
CA ILE A 211 -8.94 4.52 17.92
C ILE A 211 -10.07 5.53 18.05
N ASP A 212 -9.72 6.81 18.06
CA ASP A 212 -10.73 7.84 18.14
C ASP A 212 -11.80 7.60 17.05
N LYS A 213 -13.07 7.58 17.46
CA LYS A 213 -14.18 7.22 16.56
C LYS A 213 -14.23 8.14 15.35
N GLU A 214 -13.96 9.43 15.55
CA GLU A 214 -13.97 10.41 14.46
C GLU A 214 -12.79 10.19 13.52
N VAL A 215 -11.60 9.89 14.06
CA VAL A 215 -10.42 9.53 13.25
C VAL A 215 -10.69 8.28 12.41
N LEU A 216 -11.27 7.24 13.01
CA LEU A 216 -11.61 6.01 12.28
C LEU A 216 -12.67 6.26 11.20
N MET A 217 -13.77 6.92 11.56
CA MET A 217 -14.85 7.21 10.60
C MET A 217 -14.40 8.16 9.49
N HIS A 218 -13.46 9.07 9.76
CA HIS A 218 -12.82 9.91 8.75
C HIS A 218 -12.04 9.05 7.75
N MET A 219 -11.13 8.19 8.21
CA MET A 219 -10.36 7.30 7.33
C MET A 219 -11.26 6.40 6.47
N MET A 220 -12.37 5.91 7.01
CA MET A 220 -13.28 5.01 6.28
C MET A 220 -14.05 5.69 5.15
N LYS A 221 -14.06 7.02 5.08
CA LYS A 221 -14.62 7.78 3.95
C LYS A 221 -13.64 7.93 2.78
N ALA A 222 -12.38 7.51 2.94
CA ALA A 222 -11.37 7.64 1.91
C ALA A 222 -11.80 6.93 0.60
N PRO A 223 -11.63 7.57 -0.58
CA PRO A 223 -11.94 6.96 -1.88
C PRO A 223 -11.24 5.63 -2.14
N TYR A 224 -10.12 5.39 -1.45
CA TYR A 224 -9.37 4.14 -1.47
C TYR A 224 -10.23 2.89 -1.24
N TRP A 225 -11.20 2.96 -0.34
CA TRP A 225 -12.04 1.82 0.03
C TRP A 225 -13.05 1.43 -1.05
N ALA A 226 -13.28 2.30 -2.04
CA ALA A 226 -14.16 2.02 -3.18
C ALA A 226 -13.45 1.31 -4.34
N ARG A 227 -12.12 1.12 -4.28
CA ARG A 227 -11.34 0.48 -5.35
C ARG A 227 -11.64 -1.02 -5.41
N ALA A 228 -11.76 -1.55 -6.64
CA ALA A 228 -11.97 -2.98 -6.85
C ALA A 228 -10.80 -3.85 -6.33
N TRP A 229 -9.59 -3.29 -6.29
CA TRP A 229 -8.35 -3.99 -5.94
C TRP A 229 -7.99 -3.94 -4.46
N THR A 230 -8.73 -3.18 -3.64
CA THR A 230 -8.50 -3.05 -2.19
C THR A 230 -8.41 -4.41 -1.50
N PHE A 231 -9.17 -5.40 -1.98
CA PHE A 231 -9.16 -6.76 -1.41
C PHE A 231 -7.83 -7.50 -1.61
N GLN A 232 -7.18 -7.37 -2.77
CA GLN A 232 -5.89 -8.03 -3.02
C GLN A 232 -4.76 -7.39 -2.21
N GLU A 233 -4.89 -6.09 -1.95
CA GLU A 233 -3.87 -5.28 -1.28
C GLU A 233 -3.97 -5.34 0.26
N THR A 234 -5.17 -5.55 0.81
CA THR A 234 -5.43 -5.51 2.27
C THR A 234 -5.49 -6.86 2.96
N MET A 235 -5.52 -7.96 2.20
CA MET A 235 -5.54 -9.33 2.73
C MET A 235 -4.15 -9.90 3.01
N ASN A 236 -3.08 -9.21 2.59
CA ASN A 236 -1.72 -9.58 2.96
C ASN A 236 -1.50 -9.23 4.46
N PRO A 237 -1.10 -10.18 5.32
CA PRO A 237 -0.87 -9.91 6.75
C PRO A 237 0.27 -8.90 6.98
N SER A 238 1.14 -8.71 5.99
CA SER A 238 2.19 -7.70 5.99
C SER A 238 1.69 -6.32 5.57
N THR A 239 0.39 -6.14 5.29
CA THR A 239 -0.20 -4.85 4.93
C THR A 239 -0.31 -3.92 6.13
N LYS A 240 0.19 -2.69 5.93
CA LYS A 240 0.23 -1.65 6.94
C LYS A 240 -0.39 -0.37 6.39
N LEU A 241 -1.15 0.33 7.22
CA LEU A 241 -1.61 1.68 6.97
C LEU A 241 -0.44 2.66 7.18
N LEU A 242 -0.15 3.48 6.17
CA LEU A 242 0.88 4.52 6.21
C LEU A 242 0.30 5.82 6.81
N CYS A 243 1.00 6.37 7.80
CA CYS A 243 0.70 7.66 8.43
C CYS A 243 1.54 8.77 7.79
N GLN A 244 1.10 10.02 7.89
CA GLN A 244 1.79 11.17 7.28
C GLN A 244 3.16 11.44 7.88
N ASP A 245 3.39 11.01 9.12
CA ASP A 245 4.69 11.05 9.82
C ASP A 245 5.65 9.90 9.44
N SER A 246 5.43 9.24 8.31
CA SER A 246 6.23 8.12 7.77
C SER A 246 6.17 6.82 8.59
N ARG A 247 5.47 6.79 9.72
CA ARG A 247 5.24 5.57 10.49
C ARG A 247 4.05 4.81 9.90
N HIS A 248 3.91 3.56 10.31
CA HIS A 248 2.87 2.68 9.79
C HIS A 248 2.35 1.73 10.87
N CYS A 249 1.06 1.39 10.82
CA CYS A 249 0.44 0.41 11.71
C CYS A 249 -0.22 -0.71 10.89
N PRO A 250 -0.41 -1.92 11.43
CA PRO A 250 -1.08 -2.99 10.68
C PRO A 250 -2.49 -2.57 10.26
N VAL A 251 -2.89 -2.84 9.02
CA VAL A 251 -4.17 -2.34 8.48
C VAL A 251 -5.40 -2.90 9.20
N TYR A 252 -5.29 -4.11 9.75
CA TYR A 252 -6.38 -4.75 10.49
C TYR A 252 -6.76 -3.98 11.77
N VAL A 253 -5.94 -3.04 12.25
CA VAL A 253 -6.29 -2.15 13.36
C VAL A 253 -7.62 -1.42 13.08
N LEU A 254 -7.86 -1.03 11.82
CA LEU A 254 -9.12 -0.43 11.37
C LEU A 254 -10.32 -1.38 11.54
N TRP A 255 -10.11 -2.67 11.27
CA TRP A 255 -11.14 -3.69 11.40
C TRP A 255 -11.61 -3.86 12.84
N TYR A 256 -10.67 -3.96 13.79
CA TYR A 256 -11.00 -4.07 15.20
C TYR A 256 -11.71 -2.82 15.71
N GLY A 257 -11.27 -1.63 15.30
CA GLY A 257 -11.96 -0.39 15.66
C GLY A 257 -13.42 -0.35 15.16
N LEU A 258 -13.68 -0.82 13.94
CA LEU A 258 -15.05 -0.90 13.38
C LEU A 258 -15.94 -1.88 14.14
N GLN A 259 -15.39 -3.04 14.52
CA GLN A 259 -16.11 -4.00 15.35
C GLN A 259 -16.50 -3.38 16.70
N GLN A 260 -15.58 -2.66 17.35
CA GLN A 260 -15.84 -2.03 18.65
C GLN A 260 -16.91 -0.93 18.60
N ILE A 261 -16.92 -0.06 17.58
CA ILE A 261 -17.98 0.95 17.39
C ILE A 261 -19.36 0.30 17.20
N SER A 262 -19.40 -0.85 16.51
CA SER A 262 -20.64 -1.58 16.27
C SER A 262 -21.24 -2.12 17.58
N PHE A 263 -20.40 -2.62 18.49
CA PHE A 263 -20.82 -3.11 19.80
C PHE A 263 -21.19 -2.01 20.81
N SER A 264 -20.60 -0.81 20.73
CA SER A 264 -20.93 0.30 21.63
C SER A 264 -22.20 1.06 21.26
N SER A 265 -22.75 0.81 20.07
CA SER A 265 -23.96 1.47 19.55
C SER A 265 -25.22 0.58 19.68
N SER A 266 -25.07 -0.57 20.36
CA SER A 266 -26.13 -1.54 20.68
C SER A 266 -26.48 -1.43 22.16
#